data_AF-A0A662I0U6-F1
#
_entry.id   AF-A0A662I0U6-F1
#
_cell.length_a   1.000
_cell.length_b   1.000
_cell.length_c   1.000
_cell.angle_alpha   90.00
_cell.angle_beta   90.00
_cell.angle_gamma   90.00
#
_symmetry.space_group_name_H-M   'P 1'
#
loop_
_entity.id
_entity.type
_entity.pdbx_description
1 polymer ?
#
loop_
_entity_poly.entity_id
_entity_poly.type
_entity_poly.pdbx_seq_one_letter_code
_entity_poly.pdbx_strand_id
1 'polypeptide(L)'
;AGTLSKEAVPEVLREMLKQPEESVTDIIKRIGLKSLSEDDARRIVNEVINGSSEKLLSMNEKKAINFIMGRAMSKLRGRIDGRKVYKIVSEEVSKFFKEHGKS
;
A
#
# COMPACT_ATOMS: atom_id res chain seq x y z
N ALA A 1 1.10 7.96 25.18
CA ALA A 1 0.30 6.94 24.48
C ALA A 1 -0.28 7.57 23.22
N GLY A 2 -0.14 6.92 22.07
CA GLY A 2 -0.65 7.41 20.78
C GLY A 2 -0.29 6.42 19.68
N THR A 3 -1.09 5.35 19.55
CA THR A 3 -0.85 4.17 18.69
C THR A 3 -1.40 4.31 17.27
N LEU A 4 -1.74 5.53 16.84
CA LEU A 4 -2.39 5.77 15.56
C LEU A 4 -1.42 6.45 14.58
N SER A 5 -1.19 5.84 13.41
CA SER A 5 -0.43 6.48 12.34
C SER A 5 -1.21 7.68 11.78
N LYS A 6 -0.52 8.66 11.20
CA LYS A 6 -1.16 9.86 10.61
C LYS A 6 -2.23 9.49 9.56
N GLU A 7 -2.02 8.39 8.85
CA GLU A 7 -2.92 7.87 7.82
C GLU A 7 -4.16 7.15 8.39
N ALA A 8 -4.10 6.69 9.65
CA ALA A 8 -5.22 6.04 10.30
C ALA A 8 -6.22 7.04 10.90
N VAL A 9 -5.83 8.31 11.11
CA VAL A 9 -6.74 9.36 11.64
C VAL A 9 -7.95 9.58 10.72
N PRO A 10 -7.79 9.83 9.40
CA PRO A 10 -8.94 9.97 8.51
C PRO A 10 -9.79 8.70 8.41
N GLU A 11 -9.21 7.52 8.60
CA GLU A 11 -9.93 6.25 8.53
C GLU A 11 -10.77 6.00 9.78
N VAL A 12 -10.21 6.26 10.97
CA VAL A 12 -10.97 6.24 12.23
C VAL A 12 -12.16 7.20 12.14
N LEU A 13 -11.95 8.43 11.67
CA LEU A 13 -13.03 9.42 11.50
C LEU A 13 -14.12 8.93 10.54
N ARG A 14 -13.74 8.29 9.42
CA ARG A 14 -14.74 7.72 8.48
C ARG A 14 -15.55 6.60 9.12
N GLU A 15 -14.91 5.73 9.90
CA GLU A 15 -15.61 4.61 10.54
C GLU A 15 -16.52 5.08 11.68
N MET A 16 -16.11 6.12 12.43
CA MET A 16 -16.99 6.77 13.42
C MET A 16 -18.26 7.33 12.78
N LEU A 17 -18.16 7.93 11.59
CA LEU A 17 -19.34 8.46 10.87
C LEU A 17 -20.26 7.35 10.35
N LYS A 18 -19.71 6.18 10.01
CA LYS A 18 -20.50 5.02 9.54
C LYS A 18 -21.13 4.23 10.69
N GLN A 19 -20.47 4.18 11.84
CA GLN A 19 -20.86 3.39 13.00
C GLN A 19 -20.77 4.26 14.27
N PRO A 20 -21.70 5.20 14.48
CA PRO A 20 -21.67 6.13 15.61
C PRO A 20 -21.82 5.43 16.98
N GLU A 21 -22.38 4.23 16.99
CA GLU A 21 -22.57 3.38 18.18
C GLU A 21 -21.28 2.61 18.57
N GLU A 22 -20.29 2.49 17.66
CA GLU A 22 -19.05 1.75 17.91
C GLU A 22 -18.04 2.65 18.65
N SER A 23 -17.39 2.13 19.69
CA SER A 23 -16.42 2.91 20.45
C SER A 23 -15.17 3.20 19.60
N VAL A 24 -14.55 4.36 19.79
CA VAL A 24 -13.29 4.73 19.11
C VAL A 24 -12.21 3.67 19.34
N THR A 25 -12.17 3.06 20.53
CA THR A 25 -11.21 2.00 20.88
C THR A 25 -11.43 0.75 20.03
N ASP A 26 -12.69 0.36 19.79
CA ASP A 26 -13.02 -0.82 18.99
C ASP A 26 -12.79 -0.56 17.50
N ILE A 27 -13.09 0.65 17.01
CA ILE A 27 -12.73 1.12 15.66
C ILE A 27 -11.22 1.04 15.45
N ILE A 28 -10.42 1.54 16.41
CA ILE A 28 -8.95 1.48 16.36
C ILE A 28 -8.45 0.04 16.38
N LYS A 29 -9.00 -0.82 17.23
CA LYS A 29 -8.65 -2.26 17.25
C LYS A 29 -8.97 -2.92 15.91
N ARG A 30 -10.15 -2.67 15.34
CA ARG A 30 -10.58 -3.21 14.05
C ARG A 30 -9.70 -2.71 12.90
N ILE A 31 -9.30 -1.44 12.90
CA ILE A 31 -8.34 -0.90 11.93
C ILE A 31 -6.94 -1.51 12.14
N GLY A 32 -6.51 -1.71 13.39
CA GLY A 32 -5.28 -2.42 13.73
C GLY A 32 -5.29 -3.88 13.26
N LEU A 33 -6.42 -4.58 13.38
CA LEU A 33 -6.63 -5.94 12.85
C LEU A 33 -6.60 -5.97 11.31
N LYS A 34 -6.98 -4.88 10.65
CA LYS A 34 -6.83 -4.72 9.19
C LYS A 34 -5.40 -4.40 8.76
N SER A 35 -4.49 -4.13 9.69
CA SER A 35 -3.11 -3.80 9.36
C SER A 35 -2.43 -4.99 8.68
N LEU A 36 -1.87 -4.74 7.51
CA LEU A 36 -1.25 -5.73 6.67
C LEU A 36 0.25 -5.81 6.98
N SER A 37 0.80 -7.01 7.02
CA SER A 37 2.25 -7.21 7.18
C SER A 37 3.01 -6.66 5.98
N GLU A 38 4.31 -6.38 6.16
CA GLU A 38 5.18 -5.94 5.07
C GLU A 38 5.33 -7.04 3.99
N ASP A 39 5.39 -8.31 4.41
CA ASP A 39 5.48 -9.46 3.50
C ASP A 39 4.22 -9.61 2.63
N ASP A 40 3.05 -9.46 3.23
CA ASP A 40 1.79 -9.50 2.47
C ASP A 40 1.67 -8.30 1.52
N ALA A 41 2.15 -7.13 1.93
CA ALA A 41 2.18 -5.97 1.05
C ALA A 41 3.10 -6.21 -0.14
N ARG A 42 4.27 -6.82 0.09
CA ARG A 42 5.22 -7.20 -0.96
C ARG A 42 4.62 -8.24 -1.92
N ARG A 43 3.89 -9.24 -1.42
CA ARG A 43 3.15 -10.20 -2.26
C ARG A 43 2.16 -9.49 -3.19
N ILE A 44 1.33 -8.61 -2.63
CA ILE A 44 0.34 -7.84 -3.41
C ILE A 44 1.02 -6.95 -4.45
N VAL A 45 2.13 -6.30 -4.10
CA VAL A 45 2.90 -5.48 -5.05
C VAL A 45 3.47 -6.33 -6.18
N ASN A 46 4.04 -7.50 -5.88
CA ASN A 46 4.55 -8.42 -6.90
C ASN A 46 3.46 -8.95 -7.84
N GLU A 47 2.27 -9.27 -7.33
CA GLU A 47 1.13 -9.61 -8.17
C GLU A 47 0.77 -8.49 -9.15
N VAL A 48 0.78 -7.24 -8.67
CA VAL A 48 0.48 -6.06 -9.50
C VAL A 48 1.58 -5.85 -10.55
N ILE A 49 2.85 -6.06 -10.21
CA ILE A 49 3.98 -5.98 -11.14
C ILE A 49 3.86 -7.06 -12.22
N ASN A 50 3.66 -8.32 -11.83
CA ASN A 50 3.54 -9.46 -12.74
C ASN A 50 2.35 -9.31 -13.69
N GLY A 51 1.20 -8.81 -13.19
CA GLY A 51 0.03 -8.50 -14.03
C GLY A 51 0.22 -7.26 -14.92
N SER A 52 1.35 -6.58 -14.84
CA SER A 52 1.65 -5.34 -15.58
C SER A 52 2.97 -5.39 -16.35
N SER A 53 3.69 -6.52 -16.37
CA SER A 53 5.09 -6.58 -16.80
C SER A 53 5.32 -6.00 -18.19
N GLU A 54 4.50 -6.34 -19.19
CA GLU A 54 4.59 -5.79 -20.54
C GLU A 54 4.47 -4.26 -20.55
N LYS A 55 3.49 -3.73 -19.80
CA LYS A 55 3.29 -2.28 -19.67
C LYS A 55 4.49 -1.62 -19.00
N LEU A 56 5.04 -2.23 -17.95
CA LEU A 56 6.23 -1.72 -17.25
C LEU A 56 7.45 -1.65 -18.16
N LEU A 57 7.65 -2.65 -19.01
CA LEU A 57 8.76 -2.65 -19.97
C LEU A 57 8.66 -1.53 -21.01
N SER A 58 7.47 -0.97 -21.26
CA SER A 58 7.28 0.18 -22.18
C SER A 58 7.59 1.55 -21.56
N MET A 59 7.92 1.63 -20.27
CA MET A 59 8.14 2.89 -19.56
C MET A 59 9.48 2.91 -18.80
N ASN A 60 9.90 4.10 -18.36
CA ASN A 60 11.05 4.24 -17.48
C ASN A 60 10.69 3.90 -16.03
N GLU A 61 11.69 3.61 -15.20
CA GLU A 61 11.53 3.17 -13.81
C GLU A 61 10.68 4.15 -12.99
N LYS A 62 10.92 5.46 -13.12
CA LYS A 62 10.15 6.48 -12.40
C LYS A 62 8.66 6.46 -12.75
N LYS A 63 8.31 6.29 -14.03
CA LYS A 63 6.90 6.14 -14.46
C LYS A 63 6.32 4.81 -13.99
N ALA A 64 7.11 3.74 -14.00
CA ALA A 64 6.70 2.42 -13.49
C ALA A 64 6.35 2.47 -12.00
N ILE A 65 7.18 3.12 -11.18
CA ILE A 65 6.90 3.31 -9.74
C ILE A 65 5.55 4.02 -9.56
N ASN A 66 5.31 5.14 -10.26
CA ASN A 66 4.05 5.86 -10.15
C ASN A 66 2.84 5.03 -10.60
N PHE A 67 2.99 4.27 -11.68
CA PHE A 67 1.95 3.40 -12.22
C PHE A 67 1.59 2.27 -11.24
N ILE A 68 2.59 1.58 -10.70
CA ILE A 68 2.40 0.51 -9.72
C ILE A 68 1.87 1.08 -8.40
N MET A 69 2.33 2.25 -7.97
CA MET A 69 1.82 2.91 -6.76
C MET A 69 0.30 3.13 -6.83
N GLY A 70 -0.21 3.63 -7.96
CA GLY A 70 -1.65 3.83 -8.15
C GLY A 70 -2.46 2.54 -8.01
N ARG A 71 -1.94 1.43 -8.57
CA ARG A 71 -2.57 0.10 -8.50
C ARG A 71 -2.41 -0.56 -7.13
N ALA A 72 -1.27 -0.41 -6.48
CA ALA A 72 -1.01 -0.95 -5.15
C ALA A 72 -1.91 -0.25 -4.11
N MET A 73 -2.07 1.08 -4.22
CA MET A 73 -2.89 1.85 -3.29
C MET A 73 -4.39 1.51 -3.35
N SER A 74 -4.92 1.00 -4.47
CA SER A 74 -6.33 0.54 -4.51
C SER A 74 -6.56 -0.70 -3.66
N LYS A 75 -5.50 -1.50 -3.40
CA LYS A 75 -5.55 -2.73 -2.58
C LYS A 75 -5.04 -2.52 -1.15
N LEU A 76 -4.11 -1.60 -0.95
CA LEU A 76 -3.33 -1.46 0.30
C LEU A 76 -3.72 -0.25 1.16
N ARG A 77 -4.41 0.75 0.60
CA ARG A 77 -4.81 1.95 1.35
C ARG A 77 -5.62 1.57 2.58
N GLY A 78 -5.29 2.19 3.72
CA GLY A 78 -5.95 1.95 5.00
C GLY A 78 -5.48 0.72 5.75
N ARG A 79 -4.72 -0.15 5.10
CA ARG A 79 -4.18 -1.39 5.67
C ARG A 79 -2.70 -1.28 6.00
N ILE A 80 -1.97 -0.34 5.39
CA ILE A 80 -0.54 -0.13 5.61
C ILE A 80 -0.17 1.34 5.37
N ASP A 81 0.83 1.86 6.10
CA ASP A 81 1.33 3.23 5.95
C ASP A 81 1.81 3.47 4.50
N GLY A 82 1.35 4.55 3.89
CA GLY A 82 1.64 4.86 2.49
C GLY A 82 3.14 5.00 2.18
N ARG A 83 3.96 5.42 3.15
CA ARG A 83 5.43 5.48 3.00
C ARG A 83 6.02 4.08 2.94
N LYS A 84 5.48 3.13 3.73
CA LYS A 84 5.89 1.72 3.63
C LYS A 84 5.51 1.14 2.26
N VAL A 85 4.30 1.42 1.78
CA VAL A 85 3.89 1.00 0.43
C VAL A 85 4.82 1.57 -0.63
N TYR A 86 5.13 2.87 -0.57
CA TYR A 86 6.04 3.51 -1.51
C TYR A 86 7.44 2.88 -1.50
N LYS A 87 7.98 2.59 -0.31
CA LYS A 87 9.27 1.90 -0.16
C LYS A 87 9.24 0.53 -0.84
N ILE A 88 8.24 -0.30 -0.54
CA ILE A 88 8.11 -1.64 -1.11
C ILE A 88 7.96 -1.57 -2.63
N VAL A 89 7.09 -0.69 -3.14
CA VAL A 89 6.88 -0.50 -4.59
C VAL A 89 8.18 -0.09 -5.27
N SER A 90 8.92 0.87 -4.70
CA SER A 90 10.18 1.33 -5.29
C SER A 90 11.23 0.22 -5.36
N GLU A 91 11.36 -0.56 -4.28
CA GLU A 91 12.29 -1.69 -4.22
C GLU A 91 11.94 -2.78 -5.25
N GLU A 92 10.67 -3.20 -5.33
CA GLU A 92 10.26 -4.28 -6.23
C GLU A 92 10.26 -3.86 -7.70
N VAL A 93 9.90 -2.62 -8.01
CA VAL A 93 10.02 -2.10 -9.38
C VAL A 93 11.49 -2.00 -9.78
N SER A 94 12.37 -1.51 -8.90
CA SER A 94 13.80 -1.44 -9.21
C SER A 94 14.41 -2.83 -9.43
N LYS A 95 14.01 -3.81 -8.61
CA LYS A 95 14.39 -5.21 -8.79
C LYS A 95 13.92 -5.76 -10.14
N PHE A 96 12.66 -5.54 -10.50
CA PHE A 96 12.11 -5.93 -11.80
C PHE A 96 12.91 -5.33 -12.97
N PHE A 97 13.25 -4.03 -12.90
CA PHE A 97 14.01 -3.34 -13.94
C PHE A 97 15.45 -3.90 -14.09
N LYS A 98 16.13 -4.17 -12.97
CA LYS A 98 17.45 -4.82 -12.96
C LYS A 98 17.43 -6.22 -13.58
N GLU A 99 16.42 -7.03 -13.25
CA GLU A 99 16.24 -8.37 -13.81
C GLU A 99 16.01 -8.35 -15.33
N HIS A 100 15.49 -7.25 -15.87
CA HIS A 100 15.18 -7.07 -17.30
C HIS A 100 16.19 -6.16 -18.03
N GLY A 101 17.34 -5.88 -17.43
CA GLY A 101 18.45 -5.15 -18.07
C GLY A 101 18.17 -3.67 -18.35
N LYS A 102 17.22 -3.05 -17.63
CA LYS A 102 16.93 -1.61 -17.72
C LYS A 102 17.41 -0.94 -16.43
N SER A 103 18.40 -0.06 -16.54
CA SER A 103 18.85 0.81 -15.44
C SER A 103 18.66 2.27 -15.78
#